data_AF-A0A1V5KR65-F1
#
_entry.id   AF-A0A1V5KR65-F1
#
_cell.length_a   1.000
_cell.length_b   1.000
_cell.length_c   1.000
_cell.angle_alpha   90.00
_cell.angle_beta   90.00
_cell.angle_gamma   90.00
#
_symmetry.space_group_name_H-M   'P 1'
#
loop_
_entity.id
_entity.type
_entity.pdbx_description
1 polymer ?
#
loop_
_entity_poly.entity_id
_entity_poly.type
_entity_poly.pdbx_seq_one_letter_code
_entity_poly.pdbx_strand_id
1 'polypeptide(L)'
;MQGFLFGDDGICRLSVLRSKGLVRWKQKVGYAVRRLEKNAWDAACHQIMLEVMGFRRNRAPMHELAFRYPLESWEKGSIDPAAMFAEAGSGWILTGVRPHNHPLRRLESYARWVHRHQHWPESFYGACRDLWKCQPAAARDTKQYRRETGLVGLSRHFREGFFDGLFGESRHATLWCDGLLPLLAARTGCLSLHEPWFHWYVGDMPGWVQLAAEAVIRMEPDTDIVQCNGLSQGLLELALEYQSAASS
;
A
#
# COMPACT_ATOMS: atom_id res chain seq x y z
N MET A 1 26.28 6.33 4.69
CA MET A 1 25.09 7.06 5.20
C MET A 1 25.43 8.48 5.69
N GLN A 2 26.65 8.75 6.19
CA GLN A 2 27.06 10.06 6.73
C GLN A 2 27.29 11.19 5.71
N GLY A 3 27.44 10.92 4.41
CA GLY A 3 27.67 12.00 3.43
C GLY A 3 26.40 12.72 2.95
N PHE A 4 25.27 12.01 2.86
CA PHE A 4 24.05 12.54 2.21
C PHE A 4 22.93 12.91 3.19
N LEU A 5 22.91 12.30 4.37
CA LEU A 5 22.05 12.76 5.47
C LEU A 5 22.53 14.13 6.01
N PHE A 6 23.80 14.47 5.78
CA PHE A 6 24.48 15.68 6.24
C PHE A 6 24.87 16.55 5.02
N GLY A 7 23.90 16.86 4.15
CA GLY A 7 24.15 17.56 2.89
C GLY A 7 24.79 18.95 3.06
N ASP A 8 25.93 19.13 2.37
CA ASP A 8 26.61 20.41 2.09
C ASP A 8 26.49 20.81 0.59
N ASP A 9 25.62 20.16 -0.17
CA ASP A 9 25.65 20.24 -1.66
C ASP A 9 24.60 21.20 -2.27
N GLY A 10 23.89 22.00 -1.45
CA GLY A 10 22.86 22.93 -1.92
C GLY A 10 21.56 22.31 -2.47
N ILE A 11 21.43 20.98 -2.46
CA ILE A 11 20.22 20.25 -2.88
C ILE A 11 19.32 19.97 -1.66
N CYS A 12 18.04 20.34 -1.74
CA CYS A 12 17.06 20.06 -0.68
C CYS A 12 16.84 18.55 -0.51
N ARG A 13 17.07 17.99 0.70
CA ARG A 13 16.92 16.54 0.99
C ARG A 13 15.52 16.04 0.62
N LEU A 14 14.47 16.80 0.93
CA LEU A 14 13.10 16.45 0.60
C LEU A 14 12.84 16.35 -0.90
N SER A 15 13.50 17.20 -1.70
CA SER A 15 13.40 17.14 -3.17
C SER A 15 13.99 15.83 -3.71
N VAL A 16 15.10 15.38 -3.12
CA VAL A 16 15.72 14.08 -3.45
C VAL A 16 14.78 12.95 -3.07
N LEU A 17 14.27 12.95 -1.84
CA LEU A 17 13.32 11.92 -1.39
C LEU A 17 12.05 11.90 -2.24
N ARG A 18 11.55 13.06 -2.68
CA ARG A 18 10.41 13.15 -3.60
C ARG A 18 10.72 12.52 -4.95
N SER A 19 11.89 12.81 -5.52
CA SER A 19 12.36 12.20 -6.77
C SER A 19 12.49 10.68 -6.64
N LYS A 20 13.10 10.20 -5.56
CA LYS A 20 13.23 8.76 -5.26
C LYS A 20 11.89 8.07 -5.00
N GLY A 21 10.96 8.76 -4.33
CA GLY A 21 9.58 8.31 -4.16
C GLY A 21 8.87 8.11 -5.50
N LEU A 22 9.08 9.02 -6.46
CA LEU A 22 8.53 8.91 -7.81
C LEU A 22 9.10 7.71 -8.58
N VAL A 23 10.39 7.39 -8.40
CA VAL A 23 10.99 6.16 -8.96
C VAL A 23 10.26 4.92 -8.44
N ARG A 24 10.05 4.85 -7.12
CA ARG A 24 9.30 3.74 -6.48
C ARG A 24 7.86 3.64 -6.95
N TRP A 25 7.17 4.78 -7.09
CA TRP A 25 5.82 4.83 -7.65
C TRP A 25 5.78 4.24 -9.06
N LYS A 26 6.65 4.69 -9.96
CA LYS A 26 6.74 4.18 -11.34
C LYS A 26 7.00 2.67 -11.37
N GLN A 27 7.89 2.17 -10.52
CA GLN A 27 8.14 0.74 -10.43
C GLN A 27 6.91 -0.03 -9.93
N LYS A 28 6.19 0.48 -8.91
CA LYS A 28 4.93 -0.13 -8.42
C LYS A 28 3.84 -0.16 -9.49
N VAL A 29 3.64 0.94 -10.21
CA VAL A 29 2.71 0.99 -11.35
C VAL A 29 3.13 0.00 -12.43
N GLY A 30 4.43 -0.10 -12.75
CA GLY A 30 4.94 -1.09 -13.71
C GLY A 30 4.68 -2.54 -13.29
N TYR A 31 4.81 -2.88 -12.00
CA TYR A 31 4.40 -4.20 -11.50
C TYR A 31 2.89 -4.42 -11.63
N ALA A 32 2.09 -3.38 -11.39
CA ALA A 32 0.64 -3.44 -11.49
C ALA A 32 0.15 -3.59 -12.95
N VAL A 33 0.79 -2.91 -13.91
CA VAL A 33 0.57 -3.10 -15.35
C VAL A 33 0.80 -4.56 -15.73
N ARG A 34 1.96 -5.13 -15.37
CA ARG A 34 2.27 -6.55 -15.63
C ARG A 34 1.27 -7.51 -14.97
N ARG A 35 0.66 -7.11 -13.86
CA ARG A 35 -0.38 -7.91 -13.19
C ARG A 35 -1.69 -7.87 -13.99
N LEU A 36 -2.09 -6.71 -14.49
CA LEU A 36 -3.30 -6.54 -15.31
C LEU A 36 -3.16 -7.13 -16.72
N GLU A 37 -1.95 -7.25 -17.26
CA GLU A 37 -1.69 -7.98 -18.50
C GLU A 37 -2.04 -9.48 -18.40
N LYS A 38 -1.98 -10.04 -17.18
CA LYS A 38 -2.17 -11.47 -16.91
C LYS A 38 -3.50 -11.80 -16.22
N ASN A 39 -4.18 -10.79 -15.67
CA ASN A 39 -5.36 -10.98 -14.84
C ASN A 39 -6.39 -9.90 -15.16
N ALA A 40 -7.67 -10.27 -15.18
CA ALA A 40 -8.75 -9.29 -15.13
C ALA A 40 -8.65 -8.42 -13.86
N TRP A 41 -9.25 -7.23 -13.90
CA TRP A 41 -9.25 -6.28 -12.78
C TRP A 41 -9.65 -6.91 -11.46
N ASP A 42 -10.78 -7.62 -11.44
CA ASP A 42 -11.34 -8.25 -10.24
C ASP A 42 -10.37 -9.26 -9.62
N ALA A 43 -9.75 -10.09 -10.46
CA ALA A 43 -8.77 -11.07 -10.03
C ALA A 43 -7.51 -10.40 -9.48
N ALA A 44 -7.01 -9.33 -10.11
CA ALA A 44 -5.86 -8.59 -9.63
C ALA A 44 -6.13 -7.92 -8.26
N CYS A 45 -7.30 -7.29 -8.10
CA CYS A 45 -7.78 -6.71 -6.86
C CYS A 45 -7.88 -7.75 -5.73
N HIS A 46 -8.51 -8.89 -6.02
CA HIS A 46 -8.65 -10.01 -5.09
C HIS A 46 -7.31 -10.58 -4.63
N GLN A 47 -6.38 -10.82 -5.57
CA GLN A 47 -5.04 -11.31 -5.25
C GLN A 47 -4.26 -10.33 -4.38
N ILE A 48 -4.30 -9.03 -4.69
CA ILE A 48 -3.65 -8.00 -3.86
C ILE A 48 -4.23 -7.99 -2.45
N MET A 49 -5.56 -8.08 -2.33
CA MET A 49 -6.25 -8.09 -1.05
C MET A 49 -5.74 -9.23 -0.16
N LEU A 50 -5.73 -10.47 -0.69
CA LEU A 50 -5.26 -11.61 0.07
C LEU A 50 -3.76 -11.56 0.36
N GLU A 51 -2.93 -11.11 -0.58
CA GLU A 51 -1.49 -10.91 -0.33
C GLU A 51 -1.24 -9.96 0.87
N VAL A 52 -1.98 -8.85 0.94
CA VAL A 52 -1.89 -7.89 2.05
C VAL A 52 -2.43 -8.49 3.34
N MET A 53 -3.49 -9.30 3.27
CA MET A 53 -3.96 -10.10 4.40
C MET A 53 -2.97 -11.18 4.82
N GLY A 54 -2.05 -11.62 3.98
CA GLY A 54 -0.97 -12.52 4.38
C GLY A 54 0.12 -11.79 5.15
N PHE A 55 0.31 -10.50 4.84
CA PHE A 55 1.44 -9.70 5.30
C PHE A 55 2.79 -10.40 5.03
N ARG A 56 3.93 -9.83 5.44
CA ARG A 56 5.26 -10.37 5.12
C ARG A 56 5.42 -11.88 5.37
N ARG A 57 4.83 -12.41 6.44
CA ARG A 57 5.03 -13.81 6.87
C ARG A 57 4.13 -14.82 6.15
N ASN A 58 2.90 -14.45 5.79
CA ASN A 58 1.92 -15.37 5.20
C ASN A 58 1.43 -14.89 3.83
N ARG A 59 2.17 -14.00 3.15
CA ARG A 59 1.83 -13.51 1.80
C ARG A 59 1.78 -14.64 0.78
N ALA A 60 2.76 -15.55 0.81
CA ALA A 60 2.84 -16.66 -0.14
C ALA A 60 1.62 -17.60 -0.06
N PRO A 61 1.27 -18.18 1.11
CA PRO A 61 0.08 -19.05 1.18
C PRO A 61 -1.22 -18.28 0.86
N MET A 62 -1.34 -17.00 1.23
CA MET A 62 -2.52 -16.22 0.83
C MET A 62 -2.59 -15.95 -0.69
N HIS A 63 -1.45 -15.73 -1.34
CA HIS A 63 -1.39 -15.56 -2.80
C HIS A 63 -1.82 -16.84 -3.52
N GLU A 64 -1.33 -18.00 -3.07
CA GLU A 64 -1.72 -19.29 -3.62
C GLU A 64 -3.22 -19.55 -3.48
N LEU A 65 -3.79 -19.25 -2.31
CA LEU A 65 -5.23 -19.34 -2.08
C LEU A 65 -6.01 -18.38 -2.99
N ALA A 66 -5.53 -17.16 -3.20
CA ALA A 66 -6.18 -16.20 -4.09
C ALA A 66 -6.22 -16.65 -5.56
N PHE A 67 -5.21 -17.42 -5.98
CA PHE A 67 -5.17 -18.00 -7.31
C PHE A 67 -6.12 -19.20 -7.44
N ARG A 68 -6.14 -20.07 -6.43
CA ARG A 68 -6.96 -21.30 -6.41
C ARG A 68 -8.45 -21.03 -6.23
N TYR A 69 -8.79 -20.04 -5.42
CA TYR A 69 -10.16 -19.66 -5.09
C TYR A 69 -10.44 -18.25 -5.63
N PRO A 70 -10.89 -18.13 -6.90
CA PRO A 70 -11.13 -16.83 -7.52
C PRO A 70 -12.27 -16.07 -6.81
N LEU A 71 -12.28 -14.73 -6.95
CA LEU A 71 -13.23 -13.85 -6.25
C LEU A 71 -14.70 -14.32 -6.34
N GLU A 72 -15.12 -14.80 -7.50
CA GLU A 72 -16.48 -15.31 -7.73
C GLU A 72 -16.88 -16.42 -6.72
N SER A 73 -15.94 -17.30 -6.34
CA SER A 73 -16.19 -18.35 -5.34
C SER A 73 -16.41 -17.76 -3.94
N TRP A 74 -15.72 -16.66 -3.61
CA TRP A 74 -15.90 -15.94 -2.35
C TRP A 74 -17.25 -15.23 -2.32
N GLU A 75 -17.61 -14.59 -3.43
CA GLU A 75 -18.86 -13.89 -3.65
C GLU A 75 -20.07 -14.82 -3.49
N LYS A 76 -20.04 -16.00 -4.13
CA LYS A 76 -21.07 -17.04 -4.00
C LYS A 76 -21.19 -17.65 -2.60
N GLY A 77 -20.23 -17.36 -1.70
CA GLY A 77 -20.19 -17.95 -0.36
C GLY A 77 -19.90 -19.45 -0.37
N SER A 78 -19.34 -19.98 -1.46
CA SER A 78 -19.06 -21.42 -1.63
C SER A 78 -17.67 -21.82 -1.10
N ILE A 79 -17.05 -20.96 -0.29
CA ILE A 79 -15.72 -21.18 0.28
C ILE A 79 -15.83 -21.56 1.75
N ASP A 80 -14.93 -22.43 2.20
CA ASP A 80 -14.75 -22.76 3.60
C ASP A 80 -13.37 -22.27 4.08
N PRO A 81 -13.29 -21.15 4.82
CA PRO A 81 -12.04 -20.65 5.37
C PRO A 81 -11.26 -21.68 6.20
N ALA A 82 -11.94 -22.59 6.90
CA ALA A 82 -11.29 -23.62 7.70
C ALA A 82 -10.62 -24.67 6.81
N ALA A 83 -11.30 -25.12 5.75
CA ALA A 83 -10.72 -26.01 4.75
C ALA A 83 -9.53 -25.35 4.02
N MET A 84 -9.66 -24.09 3.60
CA MET A 84 -8.58 -23.34 2.96
C MET A 84 -7.35 -23.18 3.87
N PHE A 85 -7.59 -22.94 5.16
CA PHE A 85 -6.52 -22.89 6.16
C PHE A 85 -5.83 -24.25 6.32
N ALA A 86 -6.60 -25.34 6.42
CA ALA A 86 -6.07 -26.69 6.53
C ALA A 86 -5.28 -27.10 5.28
N GLU A 87 -5.75 -26.73 4.09
CA GLU A 87 -5.12 -27.02 2.80
C GLU A 87 -3.72 -26.41 2.67
N ALA A 88 -3.55 -25.15 3.09
CA ALA A 88 -2.25 -24.50 3.10
C ALA A 88 -1.29 -25.06 4.17
N GLY A 89 -1.82 -25.74 5.20
CA GLY A 89 -1.06 -26.60 6.12
C GLY A 89 0.22 -25.97 6.67
N SER A 90 1.36 -26.63 6.42
CA SER A 90 2.69 -26.19 6.88
C SER A 90 3.21 -24.93 6.18
N GLY A 91 2.52 -24.41 5.17
CA GLY A 91 2.82 -23.13 4.54
C GLY A 91 2.57 -21.92 5.46
N TRP A 92 1.79 -22.08 6.53
CA TRP A 92 1.53 -21.01 7.48
C TRP A 92 2.67 -20.80 8.48
N ILE A 93 3.11 -19.56 8.60
CA ILE A 93 3.97 -19.11 9.69
C ILE A 93 3.09 -18.57 10.83
N LEU A 94 2.92 -19.37 11.88
CA LEU A 94 2.07 -19.05 13.04
C LEU A 94 2.87 -18.52 14.26
N THR A 95 4.18 -18.71 14.28
CA THR A 95 5.03 -18.28 15.39
C THR A 95 4.97 -16.76 15.60
N GLY A 96 4.63 -16.34 16.81
CA GLY A 96 4.53 -14.93 17.21
C GLY A 96 3.36 -14.17 16.56
N VAL A 97 2.38 -14.87 15.99
CA VAL A 97 1.17 -14.25 15.41
C VAL A 97 0.20 -13.88 16.54
N ARG A 98 -0.15 -12.60 16.64
CA ARG A 98 -1.21 -12.13 17.56
C ARG A 98 -2.57 -12.69 17.11
N PRO A 99 -3.55 -12.91 18.01
CA PRO A 99 -4.83 -13.53 17.67
C PRO A 99 -5.56 -12.91 16.48
N HIS A 100 -5.61 -11.58 16.37
CA HIS A 100 -6.26 -10.87 15.25
C HIS A 100 -5.50 -10.99 13.91
N ASN A 101 -4.26 -11.44 13.94
CA ASN A 101 -3.42 -11.65 12.75
C ASN A 101 -3.39 -13.12 12.31
N HIS A 102 -4.11 -14.01 13.00
CA HIS A 102 -4.16 -15.42 12.66
C HIS A 102 -4.74 -15.62 11.25
N PRO A 103 -4.09 -16.41 10.36
CA PRO A 103 -4.52 -16.54 8.97
C PRO A 103 -5.98 -16.98 8.81
N LEU A 104 -6.43 -17.98 9.57
CA LEU A 104 -7.83 -18.42 9.57
C LEU A 104 -8.81 -17.25 9.84
N ARG A 105 -8.56 -16.46 10.89
CA ARG A 105 -9.43 -15.31 11.23
C ARG A 105 -9.44 -14.24 10.15
N ARG A 106 -8.32 -14.07 9.42
CA ARG A 106 -8.26 -13.16 8.28
C ARG A 106 -9.06 -13.68 7.09
N LEU A 107 -8.95 -14.98 6.77
CA LEU A 107 -9.77 -15.63 5.75
C LEU A 107 -11.27 -15.51 6.07
N GLU A 108 -11.66 -15.81 7.31
CA GLU A 108 -13.05 -15.66 7.78
C GLU A 108 -13.56 -14.21 7.69
N SER A 109 -12.71 -13.24 8.03
CA SER A 109 -13.07 -11.82 7.96
C SER A 109 -13.21 -11.37 6.52
N TYR A 110 -12.34 -11.84 5.62
CA TYR A 110 -12.44 -11.54 4.20
C TYR A 110 -13.66 -12.17 3.55
N ALA A 111 -13.93 -13.46 3.83
CA ALA A 111 -15.09 -14.18 3.32
C ALA A 111 -16.39 -13.45 3.69
N ARG A 112 -16.53 -13.08 4.97
CA ARG A 112 -17.69 -12.30 5.44
C ARG A 112 -17.79 -10.93 4.77
N TRP A 113 -16.67 -10.24 4.58
CA TRP A 113 -16.65 -8.92 3.96
C TRP A 113 -17.03 -9.00 2.46
N VAL A 114 -16.41 -9.89 1.68
CA VAL A 114 -16.72 -10.09 0.26
C VAL A 114 -18.19 -10.50 0.08
N HIS A 115 -18.71 -11.38 0.92
CA HIS A 115 -20.11 -11.78 0.81
C HIS A 115 -21.07 -10.59 0.95
N ARG A 116 -20.76 -9.60 1.80
CA ARG A 116 -21.51 -8.35 1.94
C ARG A 116 -21.23 -7.34 0.83
N HIS A 117 -20.05 -7.42 0.21
CA HIS A 117 -19.54 -6.46 -0.76
C HIS A 117 -19.32 -7.16 -2.11
N GLN A 118 -20.41 -7.63 -2.70
CA GLN A 118 -20.38 -8.26 -4.03
C GLN A 118 -19.87 -7.26 -5.07
N HIS A 119 -19.03 -7.72 -6.00
CA HIS A 119 -18.41 -6.89 -7.03
C HIS A 119 -17.67 -5.68 -6.45
N TRP A 120 -17.06 -5.86 -5.26
CA TRP A 120 -16.31 -4.79 -4.61
C TRP A 120 -15.21 -4.18 -5.48
N PRO A 121 -14.51 -4.88 -6.42
CA PRO A 121 -13.46 -4.23 -7.20
C PRO A 121 -14.00 -3.11 -8.11
N GLU A 122 -15.19 -3.26 -8.67
CA GLU A 122 -15.84 -2.22 -9.48
C GLU A 122 -16.43 -1.11 -8.59
N SER A 123 -17.04 -1.49 -7.45
CA SER A 123 -17.49 -0.50 -6.45
C SER A 123 -16.33 0.35 -5.93
N PHE A 124 -15.18 -0.28 -5.72
CA PHE A 124 -13.93 0.36 -5.32
C PHE A 124 -13.44 1.34 -6.39
N TYR A 125 -13.42 0.90 -7.65
CA TYR A 125 -13.06 1.75 -8.78
C TYR A 125 -13.96 2.99 -8.86
N GLY A 126 -15.28 2.81 -8.74
CA GLY A 126 -16.25 3.91 -8.73
C GLY A 126 -16.07 4.87 -7.55
N ALA A 127 -15.82 4.35 -6.35
CA ALA A 127 -15.57 5.15 -5.15
C ALA A 127 -14.27 5.98 -5.26
N CYS A 128 -13.29 5.53 -6.05
CA CYS A 128 -12.04 6.25 -6.27
C CYS A 128 -12.18 7.43 -7.25
N ARG A 129 -13.35 7.68 -7.84
CA ARG A 129 -13.52 8.75 -8.84
C ARG A 129 -13.11 10.13 -8.34
N ASP A 130 -13.30 10.41 -7.05
CA ASP A 130 -12.91 11.70 -6.46
C ASP A 130 -11.39 11.85 -6.29
N LEU A 131 -10.61 10.75 -6.26
CA LEU A 131 -9.14 10.83 -6.30
C LEU A 131 -8.64 11.42 -7.62
N TRP A 132 -9.36 11.25 -8.71
CA TRP A 132 -8.98 11.80 -10.01
C TRP A 132 -9.07 13.33 -10.06
N LYS A 133 -9.77 13.93 -9.08
CA LYS A 133 -9.84 15.39 -8.91
C LYS A 133 -8.67 15.94 -8.09
N CYS A 134 -7.88 15.08 -7.43
CA CYS A 134 -6.67 15.50 -6.74
C CYS A 134 -5.63 15.94 -7.78
N GLN A 135 -5.54 17.24 -8.01
CA GLN A 135 -4.58 17.84 -8.94
C GLN A 135 -3.16 17.89 -8.35
N PRO A 136 -2.12 17.99 -9.21
CA PRO A 136 -0.77 18.22 -8.76
C PRO A 136 -0.69 19.45 -7.86
N ALA A 137 -0.30 19.23 -6.61
CA ALA A 137 0.11 20.33 -5.77
C ALA A 137 1.54 20.72 -6.17
N ALA A 138 1.68 21.88 -6.81
CA ALA A 138 2.98 22.54 -6.85
C ALA A 138 3.47 22.71 -5.41
N ALA A 139 4.59 22.04 -5.08
CA ALA A 139 5.39 22.24 -3.87
C ALA A 139 4.62 22.45 -2.54
N ARG A 140 3.61 21.63 -2.22
CA ARG A 140 2.93 21.69 -0.92
C ARG A 140 3.55 20.72 0.07
N ASP A 141 3.66 21.14 1.33
CA ASP A 141 3.90 20.21 2.43
C ASP A 141 2.73 19.21 2.56
N THR A 142 2.99 18.05 3.15
CA THR A 142 1.99 16.97 3.26
C THR A 142 0.75 17.37 4.07
N LYS A 143 0.92 18.20 5.10
CA LYS A 143 -0.18 18.59 6.00
C LYS A 143 -1.17 19.47 5.26
N GLN A 144 -0.67 20.46 4.52
CA GLN A 144 -1.45 21.32 3.64
C GLN A 144 -2.14 20.50 2.54
N TYR A 145 -1.40 19.60 1.86
CA TYR A 145 -1.98 18.75 0.82
C TYR A 145 -3.17 17.95 1.34
N ARG A 146 -3.00 17.27 2.49
CA ARG A 146 -4.06 16.46 3.09
C ARG A 146 -5.29 17.28 3.47
N ARG A 147 -5.10 18.50 3.96
CA ARG A 147 -6.19 19.42 4.33
C ARG A 147 -6.98 19.86 3.10
N GLU A 148 -6.30 20.31 2.06
CA GLU A 148 -6.95 20.89 0.87
C GLU A 148 -7.61 19.84 -0.02
N THR A 149 -7.07 18.62 -0.05
CA THR A 149 -7.64 17.50 -0.82
C THR A 149 -8.63 16.66 -0.02
N GLY A 150 -8.82 16.94 1.28
CA GLY A 150 -9.67 16.12 2.15
C GLY A 150 -9.16 14.69 2.35
N LEU A 151 -7.86 14.43 2.14
CA LEU A 151 -7.27 13.08 2.15
C LEU A 151 -7.50 12.34 3.48
N VAL A 152 -7.57 13.07 4.60
CA VAL A 152 -7.90 12.51 5.92
C VAL A 152 -9.30 11.91 5.93
N GLY A 153 -10.28 12.66 5.41
CA GLY A 153 -11.67 12.20 5.29
C GLY A 153 -11.79 11.03 4.31
N LEU A 154 -11.05 11.07 3.21
CA LEU A 154 -11.04 10.00 2.22
C LEU A 154 -10.45 8.70 2.78
N SER A 155 -9.32 8.77 3.48
CA SER A 155 -8.71 7.62 4.17
C SER A 155 -9.68 7.01 5.18
N ARG A 156 -10.37 7.84 5.97
CA ARG A 156 -11.42 7.37 6.90
C ARG A 156 -12.57 6.72 6.15
N HIS A 157 -13.08 7.34 5.09
CA HIS A 157 -14.17 6.82 4.28
C HIS A 157 -13.85 5.43 3.73
N PHE A 158 -12.66 5.23 3.16
CA PHE A 158 -12.28 3.90 2.68
C PHE A 158 -12.06 2.90 3.82
N ARG A 159 -11.37 3.29 4.90
CA ARG A 159 -11.07 2.37 6.00
C ARG A 159 -12.33 1.92 6.76
N GLU A 160 -13.17 2.87 7.16
CA GLU A 160 -14.31 2.63 8.05
C GLU A 160 -15.60 2.39 7.27
N GLY A 161 -15.77 3.04 6.11
CA GLY A 161 -16.95 2.90 5.27
C GLY A 161 -16.82 1.76 4.27
N PHE A 162 -15.84 1.82 3.36
CA PHE A 162 -15.74 0.84 2.28
C PHE A 162 -15.21 -0.53 2.76
N PHE A 163 -14.19 -0.54 3.62
CA PHE A 163 -13.59 -1.77 4.12
C PHE A 163 -14.16 -2.23 5.46
N ASP A 164 -15.19 -1.59 6.02
CA ASP A 164 -15.80 -1.95 7.32
C ASP A 164 -14.78 -2.16 8.47
N GLY A 165 -13.65 -1.46 8.46
CA GLY A 165 -12.59 -1.68 9.45
C GLY A 165 -11.85 -3.02 9.35
N LEU A 166 -11.93 -3.73 8.21
CA LEU A 166 -11.25 -5.00 7.93
C LEU A 166 -9.73 -4.92 8.17
N PHE A 167 -9.17 -3.72 8.05
CA PHE A 167 -7.76 -3.44 8.26
C PHE A 167 -7.55 -2.40 9.36
N GLY A 168 -6.57 -2.68 10.23
CA GLY A 168 -5.97 -1.62 11.05
C GLY A 168 -5.23 -0.59 10.19
N GLU A 169 -4.95 0.58 10.75
CA GLU A 169 -4.46 1.76 10.02
C GLU A 169 -3.23 1.49 9.15
N SER A 170 -2.16 0.92 9.71
CA SER A 170 -0.92 0.62 8.96
C SER A 170 -1.17 -0.33 7.78
N ARG A 171 -1.99 -1.36 7.99
CA ARG A 171 -2.27 -2.35 6.94
C ARG A 171 -3.22 -1.81 5.87
N HIS A 172 -4.16 -0.95 6.26
CA HIS A 172 -4.97 -0.20 5.30
C HIS A 172 -4.10 0.68 4.41
N ALA A 173 -3.15 1.41 5.00
CA ALA A 173 -2.19 2.21 4.23
C ALA A 173 -1.30 1.34 3.32
N THR A 174 -0.86 0.14 3.75
CA THR A 174 -0.16 -0.81 2.89
C THR A 174 -1.02 -1.30 1.73
N LEU A 175 -2.28 -1.71 1.99
CA LEU A 175 -3.21 -2.11 0.93
C LEU A 175 -3.34 -1.01 -0.12
N TRP A 176 -3.47 0.23 0.34
CA TRP A 176 -3.63 1.39 -0.51
C TRP A 176 -2.39 1.68 -1.34
N CYS A 177 -1.26 1.88 -0.67
CA CYS A 177 -0.03 2.40 -1.27
C CYS A 177 0.75 1.33 -2.05
N ASP A 178 0.72 0.09 -1.59
CA ASP A 178 1.49 -1.01 -2.21
C ASP A 178 0.65 -1.87 -3.14
N GLY A 179 -0.68 -1.75 -3.07
CA GLY A 179 -1.63 -2.57 -3.81
C GLY A 179 -2.55 -1.77 -4.72
N LEU A 180 -3.61 -1.19 -4.13
CA LEU A 180 -4.77 -0.70 -4.88
C LEU A 180 -4.51 0.60 -5.66
N LEU A 181 -3.78 1.58 -5.12
CA LEU A 181 -3.49 2.82 -5.87
C LEU A 181 -2.60 2.58 -7.10
N PRO A 182 -1.47 1.83 -7.00
CA PRO A 182 -0.70 1.48 -8.19
C PRO A 182 -1.52 0.70 -9.23
N LEU A 183 -2.41 -0.21 -8.78
CA LEU A 183 -3.30 -0.95 -9.67
C LEU A 183 -4.32 -0.05 -10.36
N LEU A 184 -4.92 0.90 -9.63
CA LEU A 184 -5.82 1.89 -10.18
C LEU A 184 -5.13 2.78 -11.22
N ALA A 185 -3.91 3.23 -10.94
CA ALA A 185 -3.10 4.01 -11.88
C ALA A 185 -2.76 3.20 -13.13
N ALA A 186 -2.44 1.92 -12.99
CA ALA A 186 -2.22 1.02 -14.12
C ALA A 186 -3.50 0.83 -14.97
N ARG A 187 -4.66 0.61 -14.34
CA ARG A 187 -5.95 0.45 -15.04
C ARG A 187 -6.36 1.71 -15.80
N THR A 188 -6.12 2.89 -15.23
CA THR A 188 -6.60 4.17 -15.77
C THR A 188 -5.58 4.92 -16.63
N GLY A 189 -4.31 4.54 -16.56
CA GLY A 189 -3.19 5.35 -17.09
C GLY A 189 -2.95 6.65 -16.31
N CYS A 190 -3.64 6.86 -15.18
CA CYS A 190 -3.62 8.12 -14.43
C CYS A 190 -2.39 8.19 -13.50
N LEU A 191 -1.25 8.64 -14.04
CA LEU A 191 -0.01 8.77 -13.26
C LEU A 191 -0.07 9.88 -12.20
N SER A 192 -1.00 10.83 -12.28
CA SER A 192 -1.21 11.87 -11.26
C SER A 192 -1.71 11.30 -9.93
N LEU A 193 -2.17 10.05 -9.89
CA LEU A 193 -2.40 9.30 -8.64
C LEU A 193 -1.13 9.14 -7.78
N HIS A 194 0.05 9.49 -8.33
CA HIS A 194 1.27 9.71 -7.57
C HIS A 194 1.06 10.66 -6.39
N GLU A 195 0.33 11.76 -6.54
CA GLU A 195 0.21 12.79 -5.50
C GLU A 195 -0.56 12.30 -4.27
N PRO A 196 -1.78 11.74 -4.39
CA PRO A 196 -2.43 11.12 -3.24
C PRO A 196 -1.63 9.92 -2.71
N TRP A 197 -0.92 9.16 -3.57
CA TRP A 197 -0.04 8.08 -3.12
C TRP A 197 1.15 8.59 -2.29
N PHE A 198 1.76 9.70 -2.69
CA PHE A 198 2.92 10.30 -2.05
C PHE A 198 2.53 10.83 -0.66
N HIS A 199 1.46 11.62 -0.60
CA HIS A 199 0.99 12.24 0.64
C HIS A 199 0.16 11.31 1.52
N TRP A 200 -0.09 10.06 1.11
CA TRP A 200 -0.81 9.09 1.93
C TRP A 200 -0.07 8.78 3.24
N TYR A 201 -0.79 8.13 4.16
CA TYR A 201 -0.23 7.62 5.40
C TYR A 201 0.79 6.52 5.14
N VAL A 202 1.76 6.40 6.05
CA VAL A 202 2.80 5.36 5.98
C VAL A 202 2.16 4.02 6.34
N GLY A 203 2.30 3.04 5.46
CA GLY A 203 1.94 1.65 5.75
C GLY A 203 3.06 0.91 6.49
N ASP A 204 2.96 -0.41 6.49
CA ASP A 204 3.99 -1.28 7.03
C ASP A 204 5.33 -1.06 6.30
N MET A 205 6.37 -0.69 7.06
CA MET A 205 7.67 -0.29 6.56
C MET A 205 8.77 -0.83 7.50
N PRO A 206 10.00 -1.14 7.02
CA PRO A 206 11.09 -1.47 7.93
C PRO A 206 11.32 -0.38 8.98
N GLY A 207 11.52 -0.76 10.24
CA GLY A 207 11.63 0.21 11.35
C GLY A 207 12.74 1.24 11.15
N TRP A 208 13.85 0.87 10.50
CA TRP A 208 14.94 1.80 10.19
C TRP A 208 14.51 2.91 9.22
N VAL A 209 13.56 2.64 8.30
CA VAL A 209 13.04 3.67 7.38
C VAL A 209 12.23 4.69 8.16
N GLN A 210 11.44 4.25 9.14
CA GLN A 210 10.66 5.15 10.00
C GLN A 210 11.60 6.07 10.80
N LEU A 211 12.61 5.50 11.45
CA LEU A 211 13.60 6.26 12.19
C LEU A 211 14.38 7.25 11.30
N ALA A 212 14.79 6.82 10.10
CA ALA A 212 15.47 7.67 9.14
C ALA A 212 14.58 8.80 8.63
N ALA A 213 13.29 8.54 8.38
CA ALA A 213 12.34 9.55 7.95
C ALA A 213 12.14 10.62 9.02
N GLU A 214 11.97 10.23 10.28
CA GLU A 214 11.88 11.19 11.37
C GLU A 214 13.17 12.01 11.54
N ALA A 215 14.34 11.39 11.37
CA ALA A 215 15.62 12.10 11.44
C ALA A 215 15.75 13.15 10.32
N VAL A 216 15.42 12.80 9.08
CA VAL A 216 15.42 13.76 7.96
C VAL A 216 14.44 14.89 8.21
N ILE A 217 13.21 14.59 8.64
CA ILE A 217 12.19 15.61 8.93
C ILE A 217 12.68 16.59 10.01
N ARG A 218 13.32 16.10 11.08
CA ARG A 218 13.87 16.93 12.16
C ARG A 218 15.01 17.87 11.72
N MET A 219 15.67 17.57 10.61
CA MET A 219 16.78 18.37 10.07
C MET A 219 16.30 19.49 9.14
N GLU A 220 15.03 19.47 8.73
CA GLU A 220 14.48 20.49 7.84
C GLU A 220 14.08 21.73 8.66
N PRO A 221 14.32 22.94 8.13
CA PRO A 221 14.03 24.19 8.84
C PRO A 221 12.53 24.42 9.06
N ASP A 222 11.66 23.82 8.23
CA ASP A 222 10.21 23.90 8.34
C ASP A 222 9.65 22.81 9.26
N THR A 223 9.04 23.22 10.37
CA THR A 223 8.53 22.31 11.42
C THR A 223 7.21 21.62 11.10
N ASP A 224 6.56 21.96 9.97
CA ASP A 224 5.25 21.43 9.57
C ASP A 224 5.33 20.18 8.67
N ILE A 225 6.53 19.70 8.36
CA ILE A 225 6.72 18.50 7.56
C ILE A 225 6.30 17.28 8.40
N VAL A 226 5.34 16.53 7.87
CA VAL A 226 4.89 15.27 8.46
C VAL A 226 5.30 14.09 7.60
N GLN A 227 5.58 12.96 8.27
CA GLN A 227 5.91 11.73 7.57
C GLN A 227 4.76 11.27 6.67
N CYS A 228 5.12 10.83 5.47
CA CYS A 228 4.19 10.27 4.49
C CYS A 228 4.79 9.06 3.78
N ASN A 229 3.93 8.34 3.07
CA ASN A 229 4.33 7.17 2.29
C ASN A 229 5.42 7.53 1.28
N GLY A 230 5.27 8.62 0.54
CA GLY A 230 6.22 9.07 -0.47
C GLY A 230 7.64 9.30 0.05
N LEU A 231 7.78 10.01 1.17
CA LEU A 231 9.08 10.24 1.81
C LEU A 231 9.72 8.93 2.28
N SER A 232 8.91 8.04 2.88
CA SER A 232 9.38 6.74 3.38
C SER A 232 9.82 5.82 2.23
N GLN A 233 9.09 5.81 1.12
CA GLN A 233 9.44 5.07 -0.09
C GLN A 233 10.68 5.66 -0.77
N GLY A 234 10.83 6.99 -0.77
CA GLY A 234 12.04 7.65 -1.27
C GLY A 234 13.30 7.28 -0.49
N LEU A 235 13.21 7.19 0.84
CA LEU A 235 14.29 6.70 1.69
C LEU A 235 14.63 5.23 1.42
N LEU A 236 13.60 4.41 1.22
CA LEU A 236 13.80 3.01 0.88
C LEU A 236 14.55 2.86 -0.45
N GLU A 237 14.17 3.60 -1.49
CA GLU A 237 14.86 3.57 -2.78
C GLU A 237 16.32 4.02 -2.66
N LEU A 238 16.55 5.12 -1.95
CA LEU A 238 17.90 5.63 -1.73
C LEU A 238 18.79 4.56 -1.08
N ALA A 239 18.28 3.84 -0.07
CA ALA A 239 19.01 2.76 0.58
C ALA A 239 19.31 1.58 -0.36
N LEU A 240 18.35 1.21 -1.22
CA LEU A 240 18.54 0.14 -2.21
C LEU A 240 19.60 0.50 -3.26
N GLU A 241 19.64 1.76 -3.71
CA GLU A 241 20.66 2.25 -4.63
C GLU A 241 22.05 2.20 -3.98
N TYR A 242 22.19 2.65 -2.73
CA TYR A 242 23.45 2.58 -2.00
C TYR A 242 23.95 1.14 -1.82
N GLN A 243 23.06 0.19 -1.52
CA GLN A 243 23.42 -1.22 -1.39
C GLN A 243 23.89 -1.81 -2.74
N SER A 244 23.25 -1.41 -3.84
CA SER A 244 23.62 -1.86 -5.18
C SER A 244 24.99 -1.31 -5.59
N ALA A 245 25.25 -0.03 -5.32
CA ALA A 245 26.54 0.61 -5.59
C ALA A 245 27.69 0.06 -4.73
N ALA A 246 27.42 -0.33 -3.48
CA ALA A 246 28.42 -0.95 -2.60
C ALA A 246 28.72 -2.41 -2.94
N SER A 247 27.88 -3.05 -3.75
CA SER A 247 28.04 -4.45 -4.19
C SER A 247 28.60 -4.57 -5.62
N SER A 248 28.88 -3.43 -6.26
CA SER A 248 29.49 -3.31 -7.60
C SER A 248 30.96 -2.93 -7.48
#